data_AF-K1SKW6-F1
#
_entry.id   AF-K1SKW6-F1
#
_cell.length_a   1.000
_cell.length_b   1.000
_cell.length_c   1.000
_cell.angle_alpha   90.00
_cell.angle_beta   90.00
_cell.angle_gamma   90.00
#
_symmetry.space_group_name_H-M   'P 1'
#
loop_
_entity.id
_entity.type
_entity.pdbx_description
1 polymer ?
#
loop_
_entity_poly.entity_id
_entity_poly.type
_entity_poly.pdbx_seq_one_letter_code
_entity_poly.pdbx_strand_id
1 'polypeptide(L)'
;GFRVEDAPVIDLEEEAPSVDEAEESPFVAQVMRDVEAIAAEEESYERFSVIETENGYAVWDDIRDEIYVDDEGVSEEFTSEWQANDYLQEVKKAVSAKESAEWLYNERSKFEATQEPVYQVGDTVFLEGEAYNITAIGTTDVQLLPPGMVYPIYRAESKENFERLLRQDERNA
;
A
#
# COMPACT_ATOMS: atom_id res chain seq x y z
N GLY A 1 61.49 20.58 -18.36
CA GLY A 1 60.23 20.04 -18.86
C GLY A 1 59.38 19.65 -17.68
N PHE A 2 58.09 20.00 -17.73
CA PHE A 2 56.98 19.52 -16.90
C PHE A 2 57.12 18.00 -16.55
N ARG A 3 56.59 17.44 -15.46
CA ARG A 3 55.29 17.66 -14.80
C ARG A 3 55.26 17.02 -13.40
N VAL A 4 54.64 17.75 -12.47
CA VAL A 4 53.84 17.39 -11.28
C VAL A 4 53.70 15.90 -10.94
N GLU A 5 54.02 15.57 -9.69
CA GLU A 5 53.70 14.29 -9.03
C GLU A 5 52.19 14.10 -8.91
N ASP A 6 51.78 12.86 -9.17
CA ASP A 6 50.43 12.35 -9.23
C ASP A 6 49.80 12.35 -7.82
N ALA A 7 48.83 13.24 -7.59
CA ALA A 7 47.89 13.08 -6.48
C ALA A 7 46.76 12.17 -6.96
N PRO A 8 46.50 11.01 -6.33
CA PRO A 8 45.34 10.22 -6.69
C PRO A 8 44.09 11.02 -6.37
N VAL A 9 43.34 11.35 -7.43
CA VAL A 9 41.94 11.76 -7.34
C VAL A 9 41.24 10.67 -6.55
N ILE A 10 40.72 11.03 -5.38
CA ILE A 10 39.77 10.19 -4.65
C ILE A 10 38.52 10.21 -5.51
N ASP A 11 38.39 9.18 -6.33
CA ASP A 11 37.19 8.92 -7.10
C ASP A 11 36.10 8.52 -6.10
N LEU A 12 35.32 9.52 -5.70
CA LEU A 12 34.06 9.34 -5.00
C LEU A 12 33.01 8.97 -6.05
N GLU A 13 33.21 7.81 -6.69
CA GLU A 13 32.11 7.03 -7.25
C GLU A 13 31.30 6.55 -6.04
N GLU A 14 30.38 7.41 -5.59
CA GLU A 14 29.21 7.01 -4.81
C GLU A 14 28.32 6.20 -5.78
N GLU A 15 28.76 4.98 -6.06
CA GLU A 15 28.02 3.99 -6.83
C GLU A 15 26.77 3.67 -5.99
N ALA A 16 25.63 4.24 -6.40
CA ALA A 16 24.35 3.86 -5.83
C ALA A 16 24.22 2.33 -5.93
N PRO A 17 23.88 1.63 -4.83
CA PRO A 17 23.84 0.17 -4.83
C PRO A 17 22.89 -0.30 -5.94
N SER A 18 23.43 -1.13 -6.83
CA SER A 18 22.66 -1.76 -7.90
C SER A 18 21.52 -2.60 -7.30
N VAL A 19 20.36 -2.64 -7.95
CA VAL A 19 19.16 -3.37 -7.49
C VAL A 19 19.47 -4.83 -7.15
N ASP A 20 20.44 -5.43 -7.85
CA ASP A 20 20.95 -6.79 -7.62
C ASP A 20 21.63 -6.98 -6.25
N GLU A 21 22.22 -5.94 -5.64
CA GLU A 21 22.84 -6.01 -4.29
C GLU A 21 21.81 -5.84 -3.16
N ALA A 22 20.66 -5.24 -3.47
CA ALA A 22 19.54 -5.14 -2.53
C ALA A 22 18.90 -6.52 -2.29
N GLU A 23 18.85 -7.39 -3.30
CA GLU A 23 18.29 -8.75 -3.15
C GLU A 23 19.17 -9.68 -2.29
N GLU A 24 20.49 -9.45 -2.24
CA GLU A 24 21.44 -10.20 -1.39
C GLU A 24 21.65 -9.56 0.00
N SER A 25 20.92 -8.47 0.29
CA SER A 25 21.01 -7.80 1.58
C SER A 25 20.45 -8.70 2.70
N PRO A 26 21.12 -8.78 3.87
CA PRO A 26 20.65 -9.59 5.00
C PRO A 26 19.26 -9.17 5.50
N PHE A 27 18.88 -7.91 5.25
CA PHE A 27 17.52 -7.41 5.51
C PHE A 27 16.49 -8.01 4.53
N VAL A 28 16.79 -8.10 3.23
CA VAL A 28 15.88 -8.71 2.24
C VAL A 28 15.78 -10.22 2.44
N ALA A 29 16.88 -10.89 2.80
CA ALA A 29 16.85 -12.29 3.20
C ALA A 29 15.99 -12.51 4.46
N GLN A 30 16.06 -11.60 5.43
CA GLN A 30 15.21 -11.64 6.62
C GLN A 30 13.74 -11.37 6.27
N VAL A 31 13.46 -10.39 5.41
CA VAL A 31 12.09 -10.09 4.95
C VAL A 31 11.52 -11.25 4.15
N MET A 32 12.28 -11.88 3.25
CA MET A 32 11.84 -13.08 2.52
C MET A 32 11.57 -14.24 3.46
N ARG A 33 12.38 -14.40 4.51
CA ARG A 33 12.17 -15.41 5.55
C ARG A 33 10.95 -15.10 6.44
N ASP A 34 10.72 -13.83 6.78
CA ASP A 34 9.52 -13.38 7.48
C ASP A 34 8.28 -13.56 6.60
N VAL A 35 8.33 -13.18 5.32
CA VAL A 35 7.26 -13.40 4.34
C VAL A 35 6.98 -14.88 4.14
N GLU A 36 8.01 -15.73 4.02
CA GLU A 36 7.86 -17.18 3.93
C GLU A 36 7.31 -17.77 5.23
N ALA A 37 7.71 -17.26 6.40
CA ALA A 37 7.15 -17.65 7.69
C ALA A 37 5.69 -17.20 7.85
N ILE A 38 5.31 -16.01 7.37
CA ILE A 38 3.93 -15.52 7.38
C ILE A 38 3.09 -16.31 6.37
N ALA A 39 3.61 -16.64 5.19
CA ALA A 39 2.93 -17.46 4.19
C ALA A 39 2.85 -18.95 4.61
N ALA A 40 3.77 -19.41 5.46
CA ALA A 40 3.74 -20.75 6.05
C ALA A 40 3.00 -20.82 7.38
N GLU A 41 2.80 -19.73 8.12
CA GLU A 41 1.85 -19.62 9.26
C GLU A 41 0.43 -19.30 8.77
N GLU A 42 0.30 -18.68 7.60
CA GLU A 42 -0.85 -18.80 6.69
C GLU A 42 -0.79 -20.15 5.94
N GLU A 43 -0.24 -21.17 6.62
CA GLU A 43 -0.37 -22.59 6.30
C GLU A 43 -1.84 -22.79 5.99
N SER A 44 -2.17 -22.94 4.72
CA SER A 44 -3.32 -23.65 4.16
C SER A 44 -4.25 -24.20 5.23
N TYR A 45 -4.95 -23.32 5.95
CA TYR A 45 -5.87 -23.76 6.97
C TYR A 45 -7.02 -24.21 6.11
N GLU A 46 -7.18 -25.53 5.96
CA GLU A 46 -8.21 -26.11 5.12
C GLU A 46 -9.56 -25.84 5.78
N ARG A 47 -9.98 -24.59 5.63
CA ARG A 47 -11.16 -23.94 6.18
C ARG A 47 -12.40 -24.77 5.94
N PHE A 48 -12.40 -25.48 4.82
CA PHE A 48 -13.48 -26.28 4.31
C PHE A 48 -13.01 -27.71 4.04
N SER A 49 -13.77 -28.68 4.55
CA SER A 49 -13.57 -30.12 4.35
C SER A 49 -14.90 -30.77 4.01
N VAL A 50 -14.94 -31.91 3.31
CA VAL A 50 -16.20 -32.66 3.12
C VAL A 50 -16.40 -33.62 4.29
N ILE A 51 -17.60 -33.65 4.86
CA ILE A 51 -18.02 -34.60 5.88
C ILE A 51 -19.23 -35.41 5.41
N GLU A 52 -19.38 -36.63 5.92
CA GLU A 52 -20.59 -37.44 5.73
C GLU A 52 -21.63 -37.07 6.80
N THR A 53 -22.86 -36.75 6.38
CA THR A 53 -23.99 -36.41 7.24
C THR A 53 -25.08 -37.47 7.15
N GLU A 54 -26.10 -37.38 8.00
CA GLU A 54 -27.27 -38.27 7.96
C GLU A 54 -28.05 -38.19 6.63
N ASN A 55 -27.86 -37.11 5.87
CA ASN A 55 -28.55 -36.82 4.62
C ASN A 55 -27.65 -36.99 3.38
N GLY A 56 -26.38 -37.39 3.56
CA GLY A 56 -25.39 -37.56 2.49
C GLY A 56 -24.02 -37.00 2.84
N TYR A 57 -23.57 -35.97 2.14
CA TYR A 57 -22.27 -35.32 2.28
C TYR A 57 -22.45 -33.81 2.29
N ALA A 58 -21.76 -33.11 3.17
CA ALA A 58 -21.82 -31.65 3.28
C ALA A 58 -20.41 -31.06 3.42
N VAL A 59 -20.26 -29.78 3.09
CA VAL A 59 -19.02 -29.06 3.38
C VAL A 59 -19.04 -28.62 4.83
N TRP A 60 -18.05 -29.05 5.60
CA TRP A 60 -17.75 -28.63 6.94
C TRP A 60 -16.84 -27.41 6.93
N ASP A 61 -17.12 -26.47 7.82
CA ASP A 61 -16.39 -25.24 8.03
C ASP A 61 -15.63 -25.32 9.39
N ASP A 62 -14.30 -25.45 9.33
CA ASP A 62 -13.47 -25.81 10.50
C ASP A 62 -13.32 -24.68 11.54
N ILE A 63 -13.25 -23.42 11.11
CA ILE A 63 -13.14 -22.24 12.00
C ILE A 63 -14.49 -21.89 12.66
N ARG A 64 -15.64 -22.13 12.02
CA ARG A 64 -16.95 -21.94 12.67
C ARG A 64 -17.45 -23.21 13.36
N ASP A 65 -16.77 -24.34 13.14
CA ASP A 65 -17.13 -25.64 13.70
C ASP A 65 -18.59 -26.01 13.37
N GLU A 66 -19.01 -25.74 12.12
CA GLU A 66 -20.38 -25.99 11.65
C GLU A 66 -20.41 -26.41 10.16
N ILE A 67 -21.56 -26.87 9.66
CA ILE A 67 -21.74 -27.10 8.22
C ILE A 67 -21.68 -25.74 7.52
N TYR A 68 -20.85 -25.64 6.49
CA TYR A 68 -20.71 -24.42 5.69
C TYR A 68 -22.06 -24.01 5.12
N VAL A 69 -22.29 -22.71 5.19
CA VAL A 69 -23.47 -22.03 4.68
C VAL A 69 -23.00 -21.03 3.64
N ASP A 70 -23.59 -21.06 2.46
CA ASP A 70 -23.25 -20.14 1.38
C ASP A 70 -23.69 -18.68 1.69
N ASP A 71 -23.38 -17.74 0.79
CA ASP A 71 -23.73 -16.31 0.96
C ASP A 71 -25.26 -16.07 1.04
N GLU A 72 -26.07 -16.99 0.50
CA GLU A 72 -27.54 -17.00 0.60
C GLU A 72 -28.05 -17.56 1.94
N GLY A 73 -27.17 -18.07 2.80
CA GLY A 73 -27.58 -18.63 4.08
C GLY A 73 -28.08 -20.08 4.00
N VAL A 74 -27.76 -20.82 2.92
CA VAL A 74 -28.20 -22.20 2.72
C VAL A 74 -27.06 -23.19 2.92
N SER A 75 -27.26 -24.19 3.78
CA SER A 75 -26.37 -25.35 3.89
C SER A 75 -26.72 -26.37 2.80
N GLU A 76 -25.81 -26.61 1.86
CA GLU A 76 -26.03 -27.57 0.78
C GLU A 76 -25.57 -28.99 1.18
N GLU A 77 -26.52 -29.93 1.17
CA GLU A 77 -26.26 -31.35 1.45
C GLU A 77 -26.40 -32.16 0.15
N PHE A 78 -25.38 -32.92 -0.19
CA PHE A 78 -25.29 -33.70 -1.41
C PHE A 78 -25.45 -35.18 -1.14
N THR A 79 -26.14 -35.89 -2.03
CA THR A 79 -26.23 -37.37 -1.91
C THR A 79 -24.96 -38.10 -2.35
N SER A 80 -23.96 -37.40 -2.91
CA SER A 80 -22.72 -37.97 -3.44
C SER A 80 -21.49 -37.18 -2.99
N GLU A 81 -20.45 -37.86 -2.51
CA GLU A 81 -19.17 -37.27 -2.10
C GLU A 81 -18.50 -36.48 -3.23
N TRP A 82 -18.56 -36.98 -4.47
CA TRP A 82 -18.01 -36.29 -5.64
C TRP A 82 -18.64 -34.91 -5.86
N GLN A 83 -19.95 -34.78 -5.63
CA GLN A 83 -20.65 -33.49 -5.74
C GLN A 83 -20.25 -32.55 -4.60
N ALA A 84 -20.12 -33.07 -3.38
CA ALA A 84 -19.65 -32.28 -2.24
C ALA A 84 -18.19 -31.79 -2.43
N ASN A 85 -17.33 -32.61 -3.04
CA ASN A 85 -15.95 -32.23 -3.34
C ASN A 85 -15.86 -31.19 -4.46
N ASP A 86 -16.70 -31.29 -5.49
CA ASP A 86 -16.80 -30.26 -6.54
C ASP A 86 -17.20 -28.91 -5.94
N TYR A 87 -18.27 -28.90 -5.13
CA TYR A 87 -18.72 -27.72 -4.41
C TYR A 87 -17.66 -27.18 -3.44
N LEU A 88 -16.92 -28.03 -2.72
CA LEU A 88 -15.78 -27.63 -1.90
C LEU A 88 -14.73 -26.83 -2.70
N GLN A 89 -14.43 -27.24 -3.93
CA GLN A 89 -13.48 -26.51 -4.78
C GLN A 89 -14.03 -25.14 -5.18
N GLU A 90 -15.32 -25.03 -5.45
CA GLU A 90 -15.98 -23.75 -5.72
C GLU A 90 -15.96 -22.82 -4.51
N VAL A 91 -16.26 -23.34 -3.31
CA VAL A 91 -16.18 -22.60 -2.05
C VAL A 91 -14.76 -22.09 -1.81
N LYS A 92 -13.75 -22.97 -1.92
CA LYS A 92 -12.33 -22.59 -1.81
C LYS A 92 -11.96 -21.49 -2.81
N LYS A 93 -12.42 -21.59 -4.05
CA LYS A 93 -12.16 -20.59 -5.10
C LYS A 93 -12.87 -19.26 -4.82
N ALA A 94 -14.12 -19.28 -4.39
CA ALA A 94 -14.90 -18.09 -4.09
C ALA A 94 -14.33 -17.33 -2.88
N VAL A 95 -13.96 -18.05 -1.82
CA VAL A 95 -13.33 -17.49 -0.63
C VAL A 95 -11.96 -16.94 -0.96
N SER A 96 -11.12 -17.70 -1.68
CA SER A 96 -9.83 -17.20 -2.16
C SER A 96 -9.95 -15.96 -3.05
N ALA A 97 -10.93 -15.90 -3.97
CA ALA A 97 -11.20 -14.72 -4.78
C ALA A 97 -11.66 -13.50 -3.95
N LYS A 98 -12.45 -13.73 -2.90
CA LYS A 98 -12.91 -12.68 -1.98
C LYS A 98 -11.78 -12.16 -1.10
N GLU A 99 -10.97 -13.04 -0.53
CA GLU A 99 -9.77 -12.69 0.26
C GLU A 99 -8.75 -11.95 -0.61
N SER A 100 -8.54 -12.41 -1.85
CA SER A 100 -7.69 -11.72 -2.83
C SER A 100 -8.20 -10.30 -3.12
N ALA A 101 -9.51 -10.12 -3.29
CA ALA A 101 -10.12 -8.82 -3.51
C ALA A 101 -10.01 -7.91 -2.26
N GLU A 102 -10.12 -8.49 -1.06
CA GLU A 102 -10.01 -7.78 0.21
C GLU A 102 -8.57 -7.30 0.47
N TRP A 103 -7.56 -8.10 0.12
CA TRP A 103 -6.16 -7.69 0.10
C TRP A 103 -5.94 -6.51 -0.86
N LEU A 104 -6.48 -6.61 -2.08
CA LEU A 104 -6.39 -5.56 -3.09
C LEU A 104 -7.09 -4.26 -2.66
N TYR A 105 -8.19 -4.36 -1.89
CA TYR A 105 -8.89 -3.22 -1.32
C TYR A 105 -8.10 -2.57 -0.17
N ASN A 106 -7.51 -3.37 0.72
CA ASN A 106 -6.68 -2.90 1.82
C ASN A 106 -5.41 -2.20 1.30
N GLU A 107 -4.73 -2.82 0.33
CA GLU A 107 -3.55 -2.26 -0.34
C GLU A 107 -3.88 -0.93 -1.03
N ARG A 108 -4.97 -0.86 -1.83
CA ARG A 108 -5.41 0.42 -2.42
C ARG A 108 -5.77 1.47 -1.37
N SER A 109 -6.45 1.08 -0.30
CA SER A 109 -6.83 2.02 0.77
C SER A 109 -5.60 2.58 1.50
N LYS A 110 -4.52 1.80 1.62
CA LYS A 110 -3.23 2.26 2.15
C LYS A 110 -2.55 3.27 1.22
N PHE A 111 -2.69 3.11 -0.09
CA PHE A 111 -2.21 4.09 -1.09
C PHE A 111 -3.09 5.33 -1.20
N GLU A 112 -4.42 5.23 -1.10
CA GLU A 112 -5.34 6.39 -1.15
C GLU A 112 -5.21 7.30 0.09
N ALA A 113 -4.78 6.75 1.24
CA ALA A 113 -4.40 7.52 2.43
C ALA A 113 -3.02 8.22 2.28
N THR A 114 -2.25 7.86 1.25
CA THR A 114 -0.96 8.46 0.87
C THR A 114 -1.11 9.19 -0.47
N GLN A 115 -2.22 9.92 -0.67
CA GLN A 115 -2.26 10.94 -1.71
C GLN A 115 -1.17 11.96 -1.35
N GLU A 116 -0.05 11.88 -2.07
CA GLU A 116 1.03 12.85 -1.99
C GLU A 116 0.41 14.25 -2.10
N PRO A 117 0.85 15.21 -1.26
CA PRO A 117 0.36 16.57 -1.39
C PRO A 117 0.61 17.03 -2.83
N VAL A 118 -0.43 17.51 -3.51
CA VAL A 118 -0.39 18.00 -4.91
C VAL A 118 0.58 19.19 -5.09
N TYR A 119 1.21 19.63 -4.00
CA TYR A 119 2.07 20.78 -3.89
C TYR A 119 3.36 20.42 -3.14
N GLN A 120 4.48 20.96 -3.61
CA GLN A 120 5.82 20.70 -3.09
C GLN A 120 6.58 22.00 -2.76
N VAL A 121 7.68 21.89 -2.03
CA VAL A 121 8.56 23.05 -1.79
C VAL A 121 9.14 23.54 -3.12
N GLY A 122 9.05 24.84 -3.37
CA GLY A 122 9.43 25.50 -4.63
C GLY A 122 8.25 25.75 -5.57
N ASP A 123 7.09 25.18 -5.28
CA ASP A 123 5.89 25.38 -6.10
C ASP A 123 5.31 26.79 -5.93
N THR A 124 4.72 27.33 -7.00
CA THR A 124 4.04 28.63 -7.00
C THR A 124 2.54 28.39 -7.02
N VAL A 125 1.89 28.67 -5.90
CA VAL A 125 0.45 28.49 -5.72
C VAL A 125 -0.26 29.84 -5.67
N PHE A 126 -1.51 29.87 -6.10
CA PHE A 126 -2.37 31.04 -6.04
C PHE A 126 -3.32 30.93 -4.84
N LEU A 127 -3.17 31.79 -3.85
CA LEU A 127 -4.04 31.83 -2.69
C LEU A 127 -4.70 33.21 -2.62
N GLU A 128 -6.03 33.24 -2.49
CA GLU A 128 -6.80 34.49 -2.32
C GLU A 128 -6.59 35.52 -3.46
N GLY A 129 -6.24 35.09 -4.68
CA GLY A 129 -5.95 36.00 -5.78
C GLY A 129 -4.46 36.27 -6.02
N GLU A 130 -3.60 36.03 -5.03
CA GLU A 130 -2.16 36.35 -5.06
C GLU A 130 -1.29 35.10 -5.24
N ALA A 131 -0.14 35.25 -5.88
CA ALA A 131 0.83 34.16 -6.03
C ALA A 131 1.72 34.06 -4.78
N TYR A 132 2.01 32.85 -4.35
CA TYR A 132 2.90 32.54 -3.23
C TYR A 132 3.79 31.34 -3.59
N ASN A 133 5.07 31.40 -3.23
CA ASN A 133 6.01 30.30 -3.36
C ASN A 133 6.07 29.50 -2.08
N ILE A 134 5.95 28.18 -2.18
CA ILE A 134 6.11 27.29 -1.03
C ILE A 134 7.60 27.19 -0.69
N THR A 135 8.03 27.64 0.48
CA THR A 135 9.44 27.59 0.88
C THR A 135 9.77 26.46 1.85
N ALA A 136 8.76 25.97 2.58
CA ALA A 136 8.90 24.82 3.47
C ALA A 136 7.52 24.18 3.70
N ILE A 137 7.49 22.85 3.83
CA ILE A 137 6.31 22.09 4.24
C ILE A 137 6.66 21.39 5.55
N GLY A 138 6.08 21.85 6.65
CA GLY A 138 6.17 21.22 7.95
C GLY A 138 5.17 20.07 8.11
N THR A 139 5.18 19.46 9.30
CA THR A 139 4.20 18.43 9.67
C THR A 139 2.79 18.99 9.84
N THR A 140 2.65 20.24 10.29
CA THR A 140 1.35 20.86 10.60
C THR A 140 1.08 22.14 9.78
N ASP A 141 2.12 22.80 9.30
CA ASP A 141 2.04 24.08 8.59
C ASP A 141 2.86 24.09 7.29
N VAL A 142 2.56 25.05 6.41
CA VAL A 142 3.22 25.31 5.14
C VAL A 142 3.69 26.76 5.14
N GLN A 143 4.97 26.97 4.87
CA GLN A 143 5.57 28.28 4.76
C GLN A 143 5.51 28.78 3.32
N LEU A 144 5.02 30.00 3.17
CA LEU A 144 4.72 30.65 1.91
C LEU A 144 5.44 31.99 1.81
N LEU A 145 5.90 32.30 0.60
CA LEU A 145 6.67 33.49 0.29
C LEU A 145 6.06 34.23 -0.90
N PRO A 146 5.62 35.49 -0.74
CA PRO A 146 5.13 36.29 -1.86
C PRO A 146 6.27 36.62 -2.84
N PRO A 147 6.08 36.46 -4.17
CA PRO A 147 7.08 36.78 -5.17
C PRO A 147 7.19 38.30 -5.40
N GLY A 148 8.37 38.77 -5.77
CA GLY A 148 8.57 40.15 -6.22
C GLY A 148 8.78 41.20 -5.12
N MET A 149 8.94 40.80 -3.85
CA MET A 149 9.30 41.73 -2.76
C MET A 149 10.80 41.68 -2.45
N VAL A 150 11.43 42.84 -2.29
CA VAL A 150 12.85 42.98 -1.88
C VAL A 150 13.06 42.56 -0.42
N TYR A 151 12.02 42.71 0.41
CA TYR A 151 11.97 42.25 1.80
C TYR A 151 10.66 41.48 2.03
N PRO A 152 10.59 40.22 1.61
CA PRO A 152 9.37 39.44 1.74
C PRO A 152 9.15 39.00 3.19
N ILE A 153 7.88 38.90 3.59
CA ILE A 153 7.45 38.38 4.89
C ILE A 153 7.00 36.94 4.68
N TYR A 154 7.57 36.00 5.44
CA TYR A 154 7.14 34.61 5.42
C TYR A 154 5.77 34.48 6.09
N ARG A 155 4.82 33.89 5.37
CA ARG A 155 3.51 33.53 5.88
C ARG A 155 3.53 32.04 6.22
N ALA A 156 3.00 31.64 7.37
CA ALA A 156 2.84 30.23 7.73
C ALA A 156 1.35 29.93 7.84
N GLU A 157 0.87 28.96 7.07
CA GLU A 157 -0.52 28.53 7.05
C GLU A 157 -0.61 27.08 7.51
N SER A 158 -1.59 26.72 8.34
CA SER A 158 -1.83 25.31 8.67
C SER A 158 -2.17 24.51 7.40
N LYS A 159 -1.70 23.26 7.29
CA LYS A 159 -1.92 22.41 6.10
C LYS A 159 -3.40 22.34 5.71
N GLU A 160 -4.29 22.12 6.67
CA GLU A 160 -5.74 22.09 6.43
C GLU A 160 -6.28 23.41 5.83
N ASN A 161 -5.78 24.55 6.30
CA ASN A 161 -6.18 25.84 5.76
C ASN A 161 -5.60 26.07 4.37
N PHE A 162 -4.33 25.70 4.19
CA PHE A 162 -3.63 25.78 2.92
C PHE A 162 -4.33 24.96 1.83
N GLU A 163 -4.66 23.70 2.10
CA GLU A 163 -5.34 22.80 1.15
C GLU A 163 -6.75 23.29 0.82
N ARG A 164 -7.42 23.95 1.77
CA ARG A 164 -8.72 24.58 1.53
C ARG A 164 -8.57 25.77 0.57
N LEU A 165 -7.57 26.62 0.78
CA LEU A 165 -7.29 27.77 -0.09
C LEU A 165 -6.83 27.32 -1.48
N LEU A 166 -5.99 26.29 -1.55
CA LEU A 166 -5.49 25.71 -2.80
C LEU A 166 -6.64 25.20 -3.66
N ARG A 167 -7.60 24.48 -3.07
CA ARG A 167 -8.80 23.98 -3.75
C ARG A 167 -9.83 25.06 -4.09
N GLN A 168 -9.83 26.17 -3.36
CA GLN A 168 -10.77 27.27 -3.60
C GLN A 168 -10.38 28.08 -4.84
N ASP A 169 -9.08 28.16 -5.14
CA ASP A 169 -8.59 28.90 -6.31
C ASP A 169 -8.45 27.93 -7.49
N GLU A 170 -9.32 28.08 -8.49
CA GLU A 170 -9.39 27.23 -9.69
C GLU A 170 -8.08 27.24 -10.51
N ARG A 171 -7.16 28.18 -10.24
CA ARG A 171 -5.86 28.25 -10.92
C ARG A 171 -4.85 27.20 -10.44
N ASN A 172 -5.11 26.54 -9.32
CA ASN A 172 -4.27 25.46 -8.80
C ASN A 172 -4.83 24.05 -9.08
N ALA A 173 -5.90 23.94 -9.87
CA ALA A 173 -6.59 22.69 -10.20
C ALA A 173 -6.15 22.09 -11.54
#